data_AF-A0A1V6E497-F1
#
_entry.id   AF-A0A1V6E497-F1
#
_cell.length_a   1.000
_cell.length_b   1.000
_cell.length_c   1.000
_cell.angle_alpha   90.00
_cell.angle_beta   90.00
_cell.angle_gamma   90.00
#
_symmetry.space_group_name_H-M   'P 1'
#
loop_
_entity.id
_entity.type
_entity.pdbx_description
1 polymer ?
#
loop_
_entity_poly.entity_id
_entity_poly.type
_entity_poly.pdbx_seq_one_letter_code
_entity_poly.pdbx_strand_id
1 'polypeptide(L)'
;MRFSPTWLARRLALLAGALDFGSGLGFVAMPATMLSLMRLPVPGGEALAFVRFVGAFVAAVGACYLWALGRPGERLRVVFGATLWFRLAAGSYVLGAVLLNWLDAGWLTVTAADYGLVVAQLWLLARGAERETLQTLATHTDAP
;
A
#
# COMPACT_ATOMS: atom_id res chain seq x y z
N MET A 1 -3.53 -26.72 2.57
CA MET A 1 -2.26 -26.06 2.19
C MET A 1 -1.92 -24.99 3.22
N ARG A 2 -0.85 -25.14 4.01
CA ARG A 2 -0.40 -24.10 4.96
C ARG A 2 0.52 -23.12 4.23
N PHE A 3 0.01 -21.95 3.86
CA PHE A 3 0.84 -20.91 3.24
C PHE A 3 1.84 -20.35 4.27
N SER A 4 3.12 -20.21 3.91
CA SER A 4 4.08 -19.54 4.78
C SER A 4 3.82 -18.02 4.77
N PRO A 5 3.89 -17.33 5.92
CA PRO A 5 3.68 -15.88 6.00
C PRO A 5 4.60 -15.10 5.05
N THR A 6 5.82 -15.59 4.83
CA THR A 6 6.79 -15.01 3.89
C THR A 6 6.37 -15.14 2.43
N TRP A 7 5.75 -16.25 2.02
CA TRP A 7 5.22 -16.39 0.67
C TRP A 7 4.07 -15.42 0.42
N LEU A 8 3.16 -15.28 1.39
CA LEU A 8 2.03 -14.37 1.29
C LEU A 8 2.49 -12.91 1.29
N ALA A 9 3.47 -12.54 2.12
CA ALA A 9 4.08 -11.21 2.11
C ALA A 9 4.70 -10.85 0.76
N ARG A 10 5.44 -11.77 0.13
CA ARG A 10 6.00 -11.54 -1.21
C ARG A 10 4.91 -11.33 -2.26
N ARG A 11 3.83 -12.14 -2.21
CA ARG A 11 2.71 -12.02 -3.15
C ARG A 11 1.94 -10.71 -2.95
N LEU A 12 1.69 -10.33 -1.69
CA LEU A 12 1.06 -9.05 -1.37
C LEU A 12 1.91 -7.88 -1.88
N ALA A 13 3.22 -7.89 -1.60
CA ALA A 13 4.12 -6.84 -2.07
C ALA A 13 4.21 -6.77 -3.60
N LEU A 14 4.22 -7.91 -4.30
CA LEU A 14 4.19 -7.94 -5.75
C LEU A 14 2.90 -7.35 -6.31
N LEU A 15 1.74 -7.79 -5.79
CA LEU A 15 0.45 -7.34 -6.30
C LEU A 15 0.19 -5.87 -5.96
N ALA A 16 0.35 -5.48 -4.70
CA ALA A 16 0.18 -4.08 -4.27
C ALA A 16 1.21 -3.18 -4.96
N GLY A 17 2.47 -3.61 -5.03
CA GLY A 17 3.54 -2.86 -5.68
C GLY A 17 3.31 -2.66 -7.17
N ALA A 18 2.90 -3.70 -7.89
CA ALA A 18 2.62 -3.60 -9.32
C ALA A 18 1.38 -2.74 -9.61
N LEU A 19 0.31 -2.87 -8.80
CA LEU A 19 -0.89 -2.05 -8.93
C LEU A 19 -0.59 -0.58 -8.66
N ASP A 20 0.02 -0.26 -7.52
CA ASP A 20 0.35 1.14 -7.19
C ASP A 20 1.34 1.73 -8.19
N PHE A 21 2.36 0.98 -8.61
CA PHE A 21 3.32 1.45 -9.61
C PHE A 21 2.64 1.73 -10.95
N GLY A 22 1.83 0.79 -11.43
CA GLY A 22 1.10 0.91 -12.69
C GLY A 22 0.07 2.04 -12.66
N SER A 23 -0.77 2.08 -11.62
CA SER A 23 -1.77 3.15 -11.43
C SER A 23 -1.10 4.51 -11.26
N GLY A 24 -0.02 4.59 -10.50
CA GLY A 24 0.76 5.82 -10.32
C GLY A 24 1.32 6.34 -11.64
N LEU A 25 1.98 5.49 -12.44
CA LEU A 25 2.44 5.85 -13.78
C LEU A 25 1.27 6.22 -14.71
N GLY A 26 0.14 5.54 -14.60
CA GLY A 26 -1.10 5.88 -15.30
C GLY A 26 -1.57 7.30 -14.97
N PHE A 27 -1.61 7.69 -13.69
CA PHE A 27 -1.97 9.04 -13.28
C PHE A 27 -0.93 10.08 -13.71
N VAL A 28 0.36 9.73 -13.72
CA VAL A 28 1.42 10.61 -14.21
C VAL A 28 1.32 10.86 -15.71
N ALA A 29 0.97 9.86 -16.52
CA ALA A 29 0.93 9.98 -17.98
C ALA A 29 -0.43 10.46 -18.49
N MET A 30 -1.52 9.90 -17.98
CA MET A 30 -2.89 10.04 -18.47
C MET A 30 -3.92 10.19 -17.32
N PRO A 31 -3.82 11.25 -16.49
CA PRO A 31 -4.65 11.43 -15.29
C PRO A 31 -6.16 11.47 -15.61
N ALA A 32 -6.56 12.14 -16.70
CA ALA A 32 -7.96 12.24 -17.10
C ALA A 32 -8.55 10.87 -17.45
N THR A 33 -7.79 10.03 -18.17
CA THR A 33 -8.22 8.66 -18.51
C THR A 33 -8.36 7.80 -17.25
N MET A 34 -7.41 7.90 -16.31
CA MET A 34 -7.47 7.16 -15.05
C MET A 34 -8.68 7.55 -14.20
N LEU A 35 -8.98 8.85 -14.10
CA LEU A 35 -10.18 9.34 -13.40
C LEU A 35 -11.46 8.84 -14.09
N SER A 36 -11.53 8.86 -15.42
CA SER A 36 -12.67 8.32 -16.17
C SER A 36 -12.86 6.81 -15.96
N LEU A 37 -11.77 6.03 -15.86
CA LEU A 37 -11.84 4.60 -15.52
C LEU A 37 -12.44 4.36 -14.13
N MET A 38 -12.17 5.26 -13.19
CA MET A 38 -12.79 5.29 -11.86
C MET A 38 -14.21 5.88 -11.85
N ARG A 39 -14.73 6.29 -13.00
CA ARG A 39 -16.01 7.01 -13.16
C ARG A 39 -16.07 8.30 -12.34
N LEU A 40 -14.94 8.99 -12.22
CA LEU A 40 -14.80 10.27 -11.54
C LEU A 40 -14.82 11.42 -12.56
N PRO A 41 -15.34 12.61 -12.17
CA PRO A 41 -15.29 13.78 -13.03
C PRO A 41 -13.83 14.19 -13.30
N VAL A 42 -13.56 14.65 -14.53
CA VAL A 42 -12.24 15.15 -14.92
C VAL A 42 -12.18 16.65 -14.57
N PRO A 43 -11.29 17.07 -13.65
CA PRO A 43 -11.20 18.46 -13.24
C PRO A 43 -10.42 19.31 -14.26
N GLY A 44 -10.36 20.62 -14.02
CA GLY A 44 -9.57 21.55 -14.83
C GLY A 44 -8.07 21.25 -14.82
N GLY A 45 -7.34 21.86 -15.76
CA GLY A 45 -5.92 21.56 -16.00
C GLY A 45 -5.00 21.73 -14.79
N GLU A 46 -5.22 22.75 -13.95
CA GLU A 46 -4.42 22.97 -12.74
C GLU A 46 -4.55 21.82 -11.74
N ALA A 47 -5.77 21.33 -11.51
CA ALA A 47 -6.00 20.18 -10.63
C ALA A 47 -5.37 18.89 -11.19
N LEU A 48 -5.37 18.71 -12.52
CA LEU A 48 -4.70 17.57 -13.16
C LEU A 48 -3.19 17.56 -12.93
N ALA A 49 -2.54 18.72 -12.77
CA ALA A 49 -1.12 18.78 -12.41
C ALA A 49 -0.88 18.18 -11.00
N PHE A 50 -1.75 18.48 -10.03
CA PHE A 50 -1.70 17.88 -8.70
C PHE A 50 -2.02 16.38 -8.73
N VAL A 51 -2.97 15.94 -9.57
CA VAL A 51 -3.23 14.49 -9.75
C VAL A 51 -2.00 13.77 -10.30
N ARG A 52 -1.29 14.35 -11.27
CA ARG A 52 -0.02 13.79 -11.78
C ARG A 52 1.04 13.72 -10.69
N PHE A 53 1.15 14.78 -9.88
CA PHE A 53 2.08 14.83 -8.75
C PHE A 53 1.77 13.72 -7.73
N VAL A 54 0.52 13.56 -7.32
CA VAL A 54 0.07 12.46 -6.45
C VAL A 54 0.36 11.11 -7.10
N GLY A 55 0.09 10.96 -8.41
CA GLY A 55 0.43 9.77 -9.18
C GLY A 55 1.91 9.40 -9.10
N ALA A 56 2.81 10.38 -9.11
CA ALA A 56 4.25 10.13 -8.97
C ALA A 56 4.60 9.58 -7.56
N PHE A 57 3.96 10.06 -6.50
CA PHE A 57 4.12 9.47 -5.17
C PHE A 57 3.57 8.05 -5.09
N VAL A 58 2.39 7.80 -5.64
CA VAL A 58 1.79 6.46 -5.69
C VAL A 58 2.71 5.50 -6.46
N ALA A 59 3.29 5.95 -7.58
CA ALA A 59 4.28 5.18 -8.31
C ALA A 59 5.53 4.89 -7.45
N ALA A 60 6.06 5.88 -6.75
CA ALA A 60 7.21 5.69 -5.86
C ALA A 60 6.90 4.67 -4.74
N VAL A 61 5.72 4.75 -4.12
CA VAL A 61 5.26 3.77 -3.13
C VAL A 61 5.20 2.35 -3.72
N GLY A 62 4.62 2.20 -4.92
CA GLY A 62 4.61 0.94 -5.65
C GLY A 62 6.02 0.40 -5.92
N ALA A 63 6.93 1.26 -6.34
CA ALA A 63 8.33 0.91 -6.58
C ALA A 63 9.04 0.46 -5.29
N CYS A 64 8.73 1.03 -4.12
CA CYS A 64 9.29 0.57 -2.84
C CYS A 64 8.89 -0.89 -2.53
N TYR A 65 7.64 -1.28 -2.80
CA TYR A 65 7.21 -2.67 -2.66
C TYR A 65 7.97 -3.61 -3.60
N LEU A 66 8.11 -3.23 -4.88
CA LEU A 66 8.83 -4.03 -5.87
C LEU A 66 10.32 -4.15 -5.52
N TRP A 67 10.93 -3.07 -5.04
CA TRP A 67 12.31 -3.06 -4.56
C TRP A 67 12.54 -4.00 -3.37
N ALA A 68 11.57 -4.09 -2.45
CA ALA A 68 11.67 -4.99 -1.31
C ALA A 68 11.71 -6.47 -1.74
N LEU A 69 11.13 -6.82 -2.89
CA LEU A 69 11.18 -8.20 -3.42
C LEU A 69 12.59 -8.66 -3.78
N GLY A 70 13.53 -7.74 -4.06
CA GLY A 70 14.91 -8.09 -4.37
C GLY A 70 15.69 -8.68 -3.18
N ARG A 71 15.32 -8.31 -1.95
CA ARG A 71 15.83 -8.92 -0.70
C ARG A 71 14.72 -8.93 0.35
N PRO A 72 13.78 -9.89 0.27
CA PRO A 72 12.47 -9.78 0.91
C PRO A 72 12.43 -10.04 2.42
N GLY A 73 13.56 -10.22 3.10
CA GLY A 73 13.56 -10.40 4.56
C GLY A 73 13.19 -9.08 5.26
N GLU A 74 14.19 -8.42 5.84
CA GLU A 74 14.03 -7.15 6.55
C GLU A 74 13.35 -6.07 5.69
N ARG A 75 13.63 -6.01 4.38
CA ARG A 75 13.06 -4.99 3.49
C ARG A 75 11.55 -5.04 3.40
N LEU A 76 10.94 -6.24 3.38
CA LEU A 76 9.47 -6.33 3.36
C LEU A 76 8.88 -5.83 4.67
N ARG A 77 9.54 -6.11 5.81
CA ARG A 77 9.09 -5.62 7.12
C ARG A 77 9.14 -4.09 7.18
N VAL A 78 10.24 -3.49 6.73
CA VAL A 78 10.41 -2.02 6.68
C VAL A 78 9.39 -1.39 5.74
N VAL A 79 9.28 -1.90 4.50
CA VAL A 79 8.34 -1.35 3.52
C VAL A 79 6.90 -1.51 3.97
N PHE A 80 6.51 -2.65 4.55
CA PHE A 80 5.15 -2.81 5.08
C PHE A 80 4.87 -1.87 6.24
N GLY A 81 5.82 -1.70 7.16
CA GLY A 81 5.67 -0.75 8.26
C GLY A 81 5.53 0.70 7.78
N ALA A 82 6.36 1.12 6.82
CA ALA A 82 6.31 2.48 6.27
C ALA A 82 5.04 2.73 5.44
N THR A 83 4.71 1.82 4.52
CA THR A 83 3.55 1.96 3.62
C THR A 83 2.22 1.88 4.34
N LEU A 84 2.15 1.19 5.47
CA LEU A 84 0.97 1.18 6.33
C LEU A 84 0.57 2.59 6.77
N TRP A 85 1.54 3.42 7.18
CA TRP A 85 1.27 4.81 7.59
C TRP A 85 0.79 5.67 6.42
N PHE A 86 1.42 5.52 5.25
CA PHE A 86 0.99 6.22 4.04
C PHE A 86 -0.45 5.88 3.66
N ARG A 87 -0.82 4.59 3.70
CA ARG A 87 -2.19 4.12 3.41
C ARG A 87 -3.20 4.57 4.45
N LEU A 88 -2.84 4.53 5.73
CA LEU A 88 -3.71 5.05 6.78
C LEU A 88 -3.98 6.55 6.60
N ALA A 89 -2.94 7.34 6.31
CA ALA A 89 -3.08 8.76 6.07
C ALA A 89 -3.93 9.05 4.82
N ALA A 90 -3.60 8.41 3.69
CA ALA A 90 -4.33 8.60 2.43
C ALA A 90 -5.78 8.15 2.52
N GLY A 91 -6.03 6.92 2.99
CA GLY A 91 -7.38 6.36 3.14
C GLY A 91 -8.25 7.17 4.11
N SER A 92 -7.68 7.63 5.24
CA SER A 92 -8.43 8.44 6.21
C SER A 92 -8.73 9.84 5.69
N TYR A 93 -7.79 10.45 4.96
CA TYR A 93 -8.03 11.73 4.30
C TYR A 93 -9.14 11.62 3.25
N VAL A 94 -9.07 10.61 2.37
CA VAL A 94 -10.07 10.39 1.33
C VAL A 94 -11.44 10.12 1.96
N LEU A 95 -11.52 9.29 2.98
CA LEU A 95 -12.77 9.03 3.70
C LEU A 95 -13.36 10.33 4.27
N GLY A 96 -12.56 11.11 4.99
CA GLY A 96 -12.99 12.39 5.55
C GLY A 96 -13.45 13.37 4.46
N ALA A 97 -12.69 13.48 3.38
CA ALA A 97 -13.03 14.36 2.26
C ALA A 97 -14.33 13.95 1.55
N VAL A 98 -14.63 12.66 1.43
CA VAL A 98 -15.92 12.19 0.92
C VAL A 98 -17.05 12.52 1.90
N LEU A 99 -16.86 12.27 3.20
CA LEU A 99 -17.87 12.59 4.23
C LEU A 99 -18.19 14.10 4.31
N LEU A 100 -17.21 14.95 4.00
CA LEU A 100 -17.36 16.40 3.91
C LEU A 100 -17.86 16.90 2.55
N ASN A 101 -18.16 15.99 1.61
CA ASN A 101 -18.57 16.29 0.22
C ASN A 101 -17.54 17.11 -0.58
N TRP A 102 -16.25 16.99 -0.26
CA TRP A 102 -15.15 17.59 -1.04
C TRP A 102 -14.68 16.70 -2.18
N LEU A 103 -14.88 15.38 -2.06
CA LEU A 103 -14.58 14.38 -3.07
C LEU A 103 -15.82 13.54 -3.38
N ASP A 104 -15.95 13.12 -4.64
CA ASP A 104 -17.01 12.20 -5.07
C ASP A 104 -16.91 10.84 -4.38
N ALA A 105 -18.07 10.20 -4.17
CA ALA A 105 -18.17 8.88 -3.54
C ALA A 105 -17.37 7.77 -4.26
N GLY A 106 -17.03 7.94 -5.55
CA GLY A 106 -16.17 7.02 -6.28
C GLY A 106 -14.78 6.83 -5.64
N TRP A 107 -14.30 7.83 -4.91
CA TRP A 107 -13.03 7.76 -4.17
C TRP A 107 -13.05 6.78 -2.99
N LEU A 108 -14.22 6.32 -2.54
CA LEU A 108 -14.32 5.28 -1.51
C LEU A 108 -13.68 3.96 -1.95
N THR A 109 -13.55 3.72 -3.26
CA THR A 109 -12.81 2.57 -3.80
C THR A 109 -11.34 2.59 -3.36
N VAL A 110 -10.71 3.77 -3.34
CA VAL A 110 -9.32 3.96 -2.87
C VAL A 110 -9.24 3.72 -1.37
N THR A 111 -10.18 4.29 -0.60
CA THR A 111 -10.25 4.08 0.85
C THR A 111 -10.37 2.60 1.20
N ALA A 112 -11.26 1.88 0.51
CA ALA A 112 -11.46 0.45 0.74
C ALA A 112 -10.20 -0.37 0.40
N ALA A 113 -9.53 -0.06 -0.70
CA ALA A 113 -8.28 -0.70 -1.08
C ALA A 113 -7.17 -0.46 -0.04
N ASP A 114 -7.01 0.78 0.43
CA ASP A 114 -5.99 1.15 1.41
C ASP A 114 -6.22 0.47 2.76
N TYR A 115 -7.44 0.53 3.31
CA TYR A 115 -7.74 -0.13 4.57
C TYR A 115 -7.66 -1.66 4.48
N GLY A 116 -8.08 -2.26 3.36
CA GLY A 116 -7.88 -3.69 3.13
C GLY A 116 -6.40 -4.09 3.17
N LEU A 117 -5.53 -3.29 2.55
CA LEU A 117 -4.09 -3.51 2.58
C LEU A 117 -3.48 -3.25 3.97
N VAL A 118 -3.93 -2.23 4.70
CA VAL A 118 -3.50 -1.98 6.08
C VAL A 118 -3.79 -3.18 6.97
N VAL A 119 -5.00 -3.75 6.89
CA VAL A 119 -5.37 -4.94 7.66
C VAL A 119 -4.48 -6.13 7.29
N ALA A 120 -4.26 -6.37 5.99
CA ALA A 120 -3.39 -7.45 5.53
C ALA A 120 -1.94 -7.27 5.99
N GLN A 121 -1.41 -6.04 5.95
CA GLN A 121 -0.06 -5.70 6.39
C GLN A 121 0.13 -5.85 7.90
N LEU A 122 -0.82 -5.35 8.70
CA LEU A 122 -0.82 -5.52 10.16
C LEU A 122 -0.79 -7.00 10.54
N TRP A 123 -1.63 -7.80 9.91
CA TRP A 123 -1.69 -9.23 10.16
C TRP A 123 -0.37 -9.95 9.81
N LEU A 124 0.27 -9.57 8.69
CA LEU A 124 1.56 -10.13 8.29
C LEU A 124 2.70 -9.71 9.22
N LEU A 125 2.73 -8.45 9.65
CA LEU A 125 3.73 -7.93 10.58
C LEU A 125 3.60 -8.57 11.96
N ALA A 126 2.38 -8.71 12.48
CA ALA A 126 2.10 -9.37 13.76
C ALA A 126 2.61 -10.82 13.77
N ARG A 127 2.34 -11.58 12.70
CA ARG A 127 2.84 -12.96 12.57
C ARG A 127 4.36 -13.05 12.36
N GLY A 128 4.98 -12.02 11.81
CA GLY A 128 6.43 -11.91 11.71
C GLY A 128 7.08 -11.72 13.08
N ALA A 129 6.55 -10.80 13.90
CA ALA A 129 7.06 -10.49 15.23
C ALA A 129 6.92 -11.66 16.22
N GLU A 130 5.81 -12.40 16.15
CA GLU A 130 5.59 -13.60 16.97
C GLU A 130 6.67 -14.67 16.74
N ARG A 131 7.06 -14.90 15.48
CA ARG A 131 8.11 -15.88 15.13
C ARG A 131 9.49 -15.49 15.64
N GLU A 132 9.83 -14.21 15.56
CA GLU A 132 11.11 -13.68 16.05
C GLU A 132 11.19 -13.85 17.57
N THR A 133 10.10 -13.53 18.29
CA THR A 133 10.01 -13.71 19.75
C THR A 133 10.17 -15.17 20.18
N LEU A 134 9.51 -16.10 19.49
CA LEU A 134 9.64 -17.54 19.77
C LEU A 134 11.05 -18.08 19.50
N GLN A 135 11.72 -17.59 18.45
CA GLN A 135 13.11 -17.95 18.17
C GLN A 135 14.06 -17.45 19.27
N THR A 136 13.90 -16.20 19.72
CA THR A 136 14.70 -15.63 20.82
C THR A 136 14.51 -16.40 22.12
N LEU A 137 13.26 -16.75 22.48
CA LEU A 137 12.98 -17.54 23.67
C LEU A 137 13.63 -18.92 23.60
N ALA A 138 13.51 -19.62 22.46
CA ALA A 138 14.13 -20.93 22.28
C ALA A 138 15.66 -20.87 22.46
N THR A 139 16.33 -19.85 21.89
CA THR A 139 17.78 -19.68 22.03
C THR A 139 18.25 -19.37 23.45
N HIS A 140 17.39 -18.82 24.32
CA HIS A 140 17.75 -18.54 25.71
C HIS A 140 17.52 -19.72 26.66
N THR A 141 16.61 -20.63 26.34
CA THR A 141 16.41 -21.88 27.10
C THR A 141 17.51 -22.91 26.92
N ASP A 142 18.30 -22.81 25.84
CA ASP A 142 19.43 -23.72 25.55
C ASP A 142 20.78 -23.18 26.05
N ALA A 143 20.80 -22.07 26.80
CA ALA A 143 22.01 -21.57 27.46
C ALA A 143 22.23 -22.31 28.79
N PRO A 144 23.41 -22.95 28.99
CA PRO A 144 23.71 -23.77 30.17
C PRO A 144 23.84 -22.97 31.48
#